data_AF-A0A378AB64-F1
#
_entry.id   AF-A0A378AB64-F1
#
_cell.length_a   1.000
_cell.length_b   1.000
_cell.length_c   1.000
_cell.angle_alpha   90.00
_cell.angle_beta   90.00
_cell.angle_gamma   90.00
#
_symmetry.space_group_name_H-M   'P 1'
#
loop_
_entity.id
_entity.type
_entity.pdbx_description
1 polymer ?
#
loop_
_entity_poly.entity_id
_entity_poly.type
_entity_poly.pdbx_seq_one_letter_code
_entity_poly.pdbx_strand_id
1 'polypeptide(L)'
;MIVRNREEALKTTCDGFYFGSESPTEQSELTRRYGPRPLLLIAEQNTDCSIGSAFCLIINDDRVRFSVNLDVLTHSGVRVNPDVLMLARKKPHE
;
A
#
# COMPACT_ATOMS: atom_id res chain seq x y z
N MET A 1 11.49 -7.51 -7.58
CA MET A 1 11.07 -7.98 -8.91
C MET A 1 9.77 -7.28 -9.27
N ILE A 2 9.62 -6.79 -10.50
CA ILE A 2 8.37 -6.15 -10.96
C ILE A 2 7.59 -7.20 -11.74
N VAL A 3 6.35 -7.46 -11.32
CA VAL A 3 5.42 -8.37 -12.00
C VAL A 3 4.55 -7.58 -12.97
N ARG A 4 4.21 -8.17 -14.12
CA ARG A 4 3.52 -7.47 -15.21
C ARG A 4 2.00 -7.58 -15.17
N ASN A 5 1.47 -8.56 -14.41
CA ASN A 5 0.04 -8.77 -14.26
C ASN A 5 -0.29 -9.57 -12.98
N ARG A 6 -1.59 -9.69 -12.72
CA ARG A 6 -2.15 -10.36 -11.53
C ARG A 6 -1.79 -11.85 -11.42
N GLU A 7 -1.72 -12.59 -12.53
CA GLU A 7 -1.40 -14.03 -12.48
C GLU A 7 0.07 -14.27 -12.13
N GLU A 8 0.95 -13.45 -12.68
CA GLU A 8 2.37 -13.47 -12.35
C GLU A 8 2.60 -13.08 -10.89
N ALA A 9 1.87 -12.05 -10.40
CA ALA A 9 1.90 -11.65 -9.00
C ALA A 9 1.56 -12.82 -8.07
N LEU A 10 0.50 -13.59 -8.38
CA LEU A 10 0.06 -14.73 -7.57
C LEU A 10 1.04 -15.92 -7.57
N LYS A 11 1.91 -16.03 -8.57
CA LYS A 11 2.91 -17.11 -8.67
C LYS A 11 4.27 -16.68 -8.12
N THR A 12 4.42 -15.41 -7.82
CA THR A 12 5.66 -14.79 -7.34
C THR A 12 5.64 -14.67 -5.82
N THR A 13 6.81 -14.71 -5.18
CA THR A 13 6.94 -14.26 -3.79
C THR A 13 7.32 -12.77 -3.76
N CYS A 14 6.38 -11.94 -3.33
CA CYS A 14 6.50 -10.53 -3.02
C CYS A 14 6.40 -10.29 -1.51
N ASP A 15 7.17 -9.33 -1.01
CA ASP A 15 7.06 -8.78 0.36
C ASP A 15 6.11 -7.56 0.41
N GLY A 16 5.65 -7.10 -0.75
CA GLY A 16 4.67 -6.03 -0.85
C GLY A 16 4.14 -5.83 -2.26
N PHE A 17 3.00 -5.15 -2.33
CA PHE A 17 2.38 -4.70 -3.57
C PHE A 17 2.34 -3.19 -3.62
N TYR A 18 2.67 -2.70 -4.80
CA TYR A 18 2.55 -1.30 -5.18
C TYR A 18 1.54 -1.23 -6.33
N PHE A 19 0.37 -0.69 -6.04
CA PHE A 19 -0.75 -0.59 -6.97
C PHE A 19 -0.76 0.77 -7.64
N GLY A 20 -0.68 0.77 -8.97
CA GLY A 20 -0.69 2.00 -9.75
C GLY A 20 -2.12 2.43 -10.05
N SER A 21 -2.85 1.59 -10.77
CA SER A 21 -4.18 1.90 -11.30
C SER A 21 -5.28 0.92 -10.87
N GLU A 22 -4.92 -0.14 -10.15
CA GLU A 22 -5.88 -1.10 -9.63
C GLU A 22 -6.84 -0.41 -8.66
N SER A 23 -8.14 -0.62 -8.86
CA SER A 23 -9.17 -0.08 -7.98
C SER A 23 -9.06 -0.66 -6.56
N PRO A 24 -9.56 0.03 -5.51
CA PRO A 24 -9.48 -0.46 -4.13
C PRO A 24 -10.06 -1.87 -3.92
N THR A 25 -11.09 -2.23 -4.69
CA THR A 25 -11.68 -3.57 -4.71
C THR A 25 -10.73 -4.58 -5.34
N GLU A 26 -10.12 -4.29 -6.49
CA GLU A 26 -9.12 -5.17 -7.13
C GLU A 26 -7.88 -5.38 -6.26
N GLN A 27 -7.41 -4.33 -5.57
CA GLN A 27 -6.32 -4.41 -4.58
C GLN A 27 -6.66 -5.42 -3.47
N SER A 28 -7.86 -5.30 -2.90
CA SER A 28 -8.36 -6.19 -1.85
C SER A 28 -8.49 -7.63 -2.35
N GLU A 29 -9.00 -7.83 -3.56
CA GLU A 29 -9.15 -9.15 -4.17
C GLU A 29 -7.82 -9.83 -4.46
N LEU A 30 -6.84 -9.08 -5.01
CA LEU A 30 -5.52 -9.63 -5.27
C LEU A 30 -4.84 -10.05 -3.98
N THR A 31 -4.85 -9.19 -2.96
CA THR A 31 -4.27 -9.47 -1.65
C THR A 31 -4.90 -10.72 -1.02
N ARG A 32 -6.24 -10.83 -1.05
CA ARG A 32 -6.95 -12.01 -0.55
C ARG A 32 -6.55 -13.29 -1.27
N ARG A 33 -6.42 -13.24 -2.61
CA ARG A 33 -6.05 -14.39 -3.43
C ARG A 33 -4.59 -14.81 -3.25
N TYR A 34 -3.71 -13.85 -2.96
CA TYR A 34 -2.29 -14.10 -2.74
C TYR A 34 -2.03 -14.88 -1.44
N GLY A 35 -2.94 -14.77 -0.47
CA GLY A 35 -2.98 -15.60 0.71
C GLY A 35 -2.23 -15.03 1.92
N PRO A 36 -2.23 -15.73 3.06
CA PRO A 36 -1.74 -15.21 4.33
C PRO A 36 -0.22 -15.14 4.35
N ARG A 37 0.32 -13.95 4.07
CA ARG A 37 1.74 -13.60 4.18
C ARG A 37 1.89 -12.15 4.61
N PRO A 38 2.92 -11.78 5.39
CA PRO A 38 3.23 -10.37 5.64
C PRO A 38 3.44 -9.62 4.32
N LEU A 39 2.61 -8.62 4.06
CA LEU A 39 2.65 -7.83 2.82
C LEU A 39 2.52 -6.35 3.09
N LEU A 40 3.48 -5.56 2.59
CA LEU A 40 3.34 -4.11 2.52
C LEU A 40 2.43 -3.73 1.34
N LEU A 41 1.36 -2.97 1.59
CA LEU A 41 0.39 -2.59 0.56
C LEU A 41 0.39 -1.07 0.36
N ILE A 42 0.78 -0.62 -0.84
CA ILE A 42 0.86 0.79 -1.22
C ILE A 42 0.03 1.00 -2.49
N ALA A 43 -0.74 2.09 -2.57
CA ALA A 43 -1.50 2.45 -3.78
C ALA A 43 -1.33 3.92 -4.17
N GLU A 44 -1.28 4.21 -5.47
CA GLU A 44 -1.33 5.58 -6.00
C GLU A 44 -2.77 6.09 -6.15
N GLN A 45 -3.65 5.31 -6.80
CA GLN A 45 -5.02 5.73 -7.14
C GLN A 45 -6.05 5.25 -6.11
N ASN A 46 -5.87 5.62 -4.84
CA ASN A 46 -6.77 5.27 -3.73
C ASN A 46 -6.81 6.38 -2.67
N THR A 47 -7.18 7.60 -3.06
CA THR A 47 -7.08 8.78 -2.17
C THR A 47 -7.99 8.73 -0.95
N ASP A 48 -9.13 8.04 -1.04
CA ASP A 48 -10.05 7.82 0.09
C ASP A 48 -9.47 6.87 1.14
N CYS A 49 -8.63 5.92 0.72
CA CYS A 49 -7.90 5.01 1.59
C CYS A 49 -8.75 4.20 2.60
N SER A 50 -10.02 3.94 2.27
CA SER A 50 -10.95 3.21 3.15
C SER A 50 -10.78 1.69 3.09
N ILE A 51 -10.37 1.14 1.93
CA ILE A 51 -10.13 -0.30 1.70
C ILE A 51 -8.95 -0.49 0.72
N GLY A 52 -8.51 -1.74 0.52
CA GLY A 52 -7.50 -2.08 -0.49
C GLY A 52 -6.08 -2.07 0.05
N SER A 53 -5.50 -0.87 0.25
CA SER A 53 -4.10 -0.71 0.64
C SER A 53 -3.95 -0.05 2.00
N ALA A 54 -2.83 -0.35 2.67
CA ALA A 54 -2.51 0.22 3.97
C ALA A 54 -1.96 1.65 3.84
N PHE A 55 -1.17 1.92 2.79
CA PHE A 55 -0.63 3.24 2.49
C PHE A 55 -1.17 3.72 1.16
N CYS A 56 -1.84 4.87 1.15
CA CYS A 56 -2.39 5.43 -0.08
C CYS A 56 -1.72 6.76 -0.36
N LEU A 57 -0.98 6.83 -1.46
CA LEU A 57 -0.21 7.99 -1.86
C LEU A 57 -1.14 9.10 -2.34
N ILE A 58 -0.76 10.33 -2.01
CA ILE A 58 -1.36 11.56 -2.51
C ILE A 58 -0.22 12.28 -3.20
N ILE A 59 -0.16 12.13 -4.52
CA ILE A 59 0.93 12.62 -5.36
C ILE A 59 0.50 13.93 -6.00
N ASN A 60 1.21 15.01 -5.67
CA ASN A 60 1.11 16.32 -6.31
C ASN A 60 2.47 16.66 -6.94
N ASP A 61 2.52 17.61 -7.88
CA ASP A 61 3.69 17.89 -8.74
C ASP A 61 5.05 18.02 -8.00
N ASP A 62 5.06 18.57 -6.78
CA ASP A 62 6.27 18.84 -6.00
C ASP A 62 6.39 17.99 -4.73
N ARG A 63 5.41 17.13 -4.42
CA ARG A 63 5.35 16.42 -3.13
C ARG A 63 4.48 15.17 -3.17
N VAL A 64 5.00 14.11 -2.55
CA VAL A 64 4.24 12.91 -2.20
C VAL A 64 3.88 12.96 -0.72
N ARG A 65 2.60 12.81 -0.41
CA ARG A 65 2.08 12.53 0.94
C ARG A 65 1.41 11.16 0.92
N PHE A 66 0.94 10.70 2.07
CA PHE A 66 0.11 9.51 2.11
C PHE A 66 -0.89 9.54 3.26
N SER A 67 -1.98 8.82 3.06
CA SER A 67 -2.93 8.39 4.10
C SER A 67 -2.58 6.98 4.55
N VAL A 68 -2.94 6.62 5.78
CA VAL A 68 -2.75 5.28 6.32
C VAL A 68 -4.08 4.70 6.77
N ASN A 69 -4.40 3.52 6.27
CA ASN A 69 -5.49 2.71 6.80
C ASN A 69 -4.95 1.75 7.88
N LEU A 70 -5.22 2.07 9.15
CA LEU A 70 -4.71 1.30 10.28
C LEU A 70 -5.34 -0.09 10.39
N ASP A 71 -6.56 -0.29 9.92
CA ASP A 71 -7.23 -1.59 9.93
C ASP A 71 -6.56 -2.54 8.92
N VAL A 72 -6.38 -2.09 7.68
CA VAL A 72 -5.65 -2.85 6.65
C VAL A 72 -4.21 -3.12 7.10
N LEU A 73 -3.54 -2.13 7.71
CA LEU A 73 -2.18 -2.28 8.23
C LEU A 73 -2.09 -3.35 9.33
N THR A 74 -3.04 -3.36 10.27
CA THR A 74 -3.07 -4.33 11.37
C THR A 74 -3.23 -5.77 10.85
N HIS A 75 -3.99 -5.95 9.77
CA HIS A 75 -4.24 -7.26 9.15
C HIS A 75 -3.19 -7.66 8.09
N SER A 76 -2.27 -6.76 7.74
CA SER A 76 -1.24 -7.00 6.71
C SER A 76 -0.10 -7.93 7.15
N GLY A 77 0.04 -8.17 8.46
CA GLY A 77 1.13 -8.96 9.03
C GLY A 77 2.49 -8.26 9.07
N VAL A 78 2.62 -7.05 8.51
CA VAL A 78 3.85 -6.24 8.62
C VAL A 78 3.85 -5.39 9.89
N ARG A 79 5.04 -5.14 10.43
CA ARG A 79 5.23 -4.18 11.53
C ARG A 79 5.85 -2.91 10.98
N VAL A 80 5.27 -1.78 11.33
CA VAL A 80 5.70 -0.47 10.86
C VAL A 80 6.04 0.40 12.06
N ASN A 81 7.19 1.06 12.01
CA ASN A 81 7.53 2.07 13.01
C ASN A 81 6.59 3.29 12.83
N PRO A 82 5.88 3.75 13.87
CA PRO A 82 5.01 4.93 13.78
C PRO A 82 5.71 6.21 13.29
N ASP A 83 7.04 6.31 13.43
CA ASP A 83 7.84 7.41 12.89
C ASP A 83 7.73 7.54 11.36
N VAL A 84 7.28 6.49 10.65
CA VAL A 84 6.98 6.58 9.21
C VAL A 84 5.99 7.70 8.92
N LEU A 85 5.04 7.99 9.83
CA LEU A 85 4.04 9.04 9.67
C LEU A 85 4.68 10.44 9.59
N MET A 86 5.93 10.59 10.02
CA MET A 86 6.69 11.82 9.88
C MET A 86 7.02 12.11 8.41
N LEU A 87 7.17 11.08 7.57
CA LEU A 87 7.39 11.24 6.13
C LEU A 87 6.18 11.87 5.42
N ALA A 88 4.97 11.70 5.96
CA ALA A 88 3.76 12.35 5.45
C ALA A 88 3.61 13.82 5.89
N ARG A 89 4.45 14.31 6.82
CA ARG A 89 4.35 15.67 7.39
C ARG A 89 5.02 16.71 6.49
N LYS A 90 4.55 17.95 6.62
CA LYS A 90 4.92 19.07 5.73
C LYS A 90 6.28 19.72 6.07
N LYS A 91 6.82 19.51 7.27
CA LYS A 91 8.04 20.17 7.78
C LYS A 91 9.09 19.12 8.22
N PRO A 92 10.39 19.39 8.04
CA PRO A 92 11.44 18.59 8.67
C PRO A 92 11.28 18.65 10.19
N HIS A 93 11.51 17.54 10.88
CA HIS A 93 11.73 17.57 12.32
C HIS A 93 13.01 18.39 12.58
N GLU A 94 12.89 19.44 13.40
CA GLU A 94 14.01 20.16 14.01
C GLU A 94 14.32 19.51 15.37
#